data_AF-A0AAD2CJ92-F1
#
_entry.id   AF-A0AAD2CJ92-F1
#
_cell.length_a   1.000
_cell.length_b   1.000
_cell.length_c   1.000
_cell.angle_alpha   90.00
_cell.angle_beta   90.00
_cell.angle_gamma   90.00
#
_symmetry.space_group_name_H-M   'P 1'
#
loop_
_entity.id
_entity.type
_entity.pdbx_description
1 polymer ?
#
loop_
_entity_poly.entity_id
_entity_poly.type
_entity_poly.pdbx_seq_one_letter_code
_entity_poly.pdbx_strand_id
1 'polypeptide(L)'
;MCGIGKFKVLWGLEASAACPRCGDFEDHLHVPRCRAASATAERGRCTAAFSAWLDLQLTGPSIKTAILQLLQGVHTPTLSPLRTISSSVRPAYLAQQVIGSQGLLEGRIASSWLPLQQQHYDKIRCQRSVSLWASRLSQQLILIGFYMLEQRNSIQHLDDNVQLRERHSTINEGIHSQFDMGPDDLPKEIQPMLTSRRRVLCKSLVDKEEWLKLLCQERKDFCRSMKAQHRSLGTIFSPGP
;
A
#
# COMPACT_ATOMS: atom_id res chain seq x y z
N MET A 1 3.01 -4.05 14.98
CA MET A 1 3.27 -4.26 13.54
C MET A 1 1.95 -4.15 12.80
N CYS A 2 1.91 -3.50 11.65
CA CYS A 2 0.68 -3.30 10.86
C CYS A 2 0.58 -4.34 9.75
N GLY A 3 -0.63 -4.81 9.42
CA GLY A 3 -0.89 -5.76 8.34
C GLY A 3 -0.85 -5.10 6.95
N ILE A 4 0.32 -4.65 6.53
CA ILE A 4 0.59 -4.00 5.24
C ILE A 4 1.41 -4.92 4.33
N GLY A 5 1.49 -4.64 3.03
CA GLY A 5 2.07 -5.51 2.00
C GLY A 5 3.40 -6.17 2.40
N LYS A 6 4.42 -5.40 2.78
CA LYS A 6 5.71 -5.94 3.25
C LYS A 6 5.56 -7.00 4.35
N PHE A 7 4.75 -6.73 5.38
CA PHE A 7 4.57 -7.66 6.51
C PHE A 7 3.70 -8.84 6.14
N LYS A 8 2.71 -8.66 5.26
CA LYS A 8 1.87 -9.76 4.78
C LYS A 8 2.64 -10.78 3.95
N VAL A 9 3.58 -10.33 3.13
CA VAL A 9 4.53 -11.22 2.45
C VAL A 9 5.41 -11.94 3.47
N LEU A 10 5.95 -11.22 4.45
CA LEU A 10 6.78 -11.81 5.51
C LEU A 10 6.03 -12.88 6.32
N TRP A 11 4.73 -12.71 6.53
CA TRP A 11 3.85 -13.66 7.21
C TRP A 11 3.32 -14.78 6.30
N GLY A 12 3.64 -14.77 5.01
CA GLY A 12 3.15 -15.76 4.04
C GLY A 12 1.66 -15.64 3.71
N LEU A 13 1.02 -14.51 3.99
CA LEU A 13 -0.41 -14.29 3.74
C LEU A 13 -0.70 -13.77 2.32
N GLU A 14 0.25 -13.08 1.71
CA GLU A 14 0.11 -12.53 0.35
C GLU A 14 1.40 -12.77 -0.45
N ALA A 15 1.27 -12.91 -1.76
CA ALA A 15 2.40 -13.15 -2.67
C ALA A 15 3.14 -11.86 -3.07
N SER A 16 2.52 -10.69 -2.85
CA SER A 16 3.05 -9.39 -3.28
C SER A 16 3.03 -8.37 -2.15
N ALA A 17 4.08 -7.56 -2.09
CA ALA A 17 4.18 -6.43 -1.16
C ALA A 17 3.61 -5.12 -1.76
N ALA A 18 2.90 -5.19 -2.90
CA ALA A 18 2.31 -4.03 -3.55
C ALA A 18 1.20 -3.38 -2.70
N CYS A 19 1.03 -2.07 -2.85
CA CYS A 19 -0.07 -1.35 -2.24
C CYS A 19 -1.35 -1.61 -3.04
N PRO A 20 -2.48 -1.97 -2.40
CA PRO A 20 -3.76 -2.20 -3.11
C PRO A 20 -4.31 -0.93 -3.77
N ARG A 21 -3.82 0.25 -3.37
CA ARG A 21 -4.27 1.54 -3.91
C ARG A 21 -3.52 1.96 -5.18
N CYS A 22 -2.20 1.78 -5.23
CA CYS A 22 -1.35 2.31 -6.31
C CYS A 22 -0.40 1.29 -6.95
N GLY A 23 -0.29 0.06 -6.43
CA GLY A 23 0.61 -0.97 -6.96
C GLY A 23 2.07 -0.87 -6.50
N ASP A 24 2.52 0.29 -6.01
CA ASP A 24 3.90 0.46 -5.52
C ASP A 24 4.22 -0.41 -4.30
N PHE A 25 5.52 -0.64 -4.02
CA PHE A 25 5.96 -1.33 -2.81
C PHE A 25 5.43 -0.67 -1.52
N GLU A 26 4.76 -1.47 -0.68
CA GLU A 26 4.08 -1.00 0.51
C GLU A 26 4.83 -1.38 1.79
N ASP A 27 5.43 -0.38 2.42
CA ASP A 27 5.86 -0.42 3.81
C ASP A 27 5.05 0.55 4.69
N HIS A 28 5.42 0.64 5.97
CA HIS A 28 4.70 1.47 6.94
C HIS A 28 4.77 2.96 6.61
N LEU A 29 5.80 3.40 5.89
CA LEU A 29 5.95 4.78 5.43
C LEU A 29 5.11 5.03 4.18
N HIS A 30 4.92 4.01 3.35
CA HIS A 30 4.12 4.10 2.14
C HIS A 30 2.66 4.48 2.45
N VAL A 31 2.03 3.90 3.48
CA VAL A 31 0.60 4.13 3.77
C VAL A 31 0.21 5.63 3.83
N PRO A 32 0.88 6.49 4.63
CA PRO A 32 0.60 7.92 4.64
C PRO A 32 1.20 8.70 3.45
N ARG A 33 2.07 8.08 2.63
CA ARG A 33 2.74 8.70 1.48
C ARG A 33 2.16 8.31 0.13
N CYS A 34 1.29 7.29 0.11
CA CYS A 34 0.68 6.72 -1.08
C CYS A 34 0.09 7.82 -1.97
N ARG A 35 0.40 7.80 -3.26
CA ARG A 35 -0.01 8.85 -4.22
C ARG A 35 -1.33 8.57 -4.93
N ALA A 36 -1.97 7.43 -4.63
CA ALA A 36 -3.30 7.13 -5.16
C ALA A 36 -4.30 8.25 -4.85
N ALA A 37 -5.23 8.51 -5.77
CA ALA A 37 -6.24 9.56 -5.61
C ALA A 37 -7.05 9.39 -4.31
N SER A 38 -7.42 8.15 -3.97
CA SER A 38 -8.11 7.81 -2.73
C SER A 38 -7.31 8.16 -1.47
N ALA A 39 -6.01 7.86 -1.46
CA ALA A 39 -5.12 8.25 -0.37
C ALA A 39 -4.96 9.78 -0.29
N THR A 40 -4.88 10.48 -1.42
CA THR A 40 -4.85 11.96 -1.45
C THR A 40 -6.10 12.58 -0.86
N ALA A 41 -7.28 12.08 -1.25
CA ALA A 41 -8.56 12.55 -0.73
C ALA A 41 -8.65 12.34 0.79
N GLU A 42 -8.27 11.15 1.27
CA GLU A 42 -8.30 10.81 2.69
C GLU A 42 -7.33 11.65 3.52
N ARG A 43 -6.12 11.91 2.99
CA ARG A 43 -5.17 12.85 3.60
C ARG A 43 -5.78 14.23 3.75
N GLY A 44 -6.37 14.77 2.68
CA GLY A 44 -7.03 16.08 2.70
C GLY A 44 -8.12 16.15 3.78
N ARG A 45 -8.96 15.10 3.86
CA ARG A 45 -10.02 14.98 4.88
C ARG A 45 -9.45 14.98 6.29
N CYS A 46 -8.43 14.16 6.55
CA CYS A 46 -7.80 14.06 7.86
C CYS A 46 -7.08 15.36 8.26
N THR A 47 -6.34 15.99 7.34
CA THR A 47 -5.67 17.27 7.59
C THR A 47 -6.66 18.39 7.85
N ALA A 48 -7.80 18.44 7.14
CA ALA A 48 -8.84 19.43 7.39
C ALA A 48 -9.48 19.25 8.77
N ALA A 49 -9.84 18.00 9.14
CA ALA A 49 -10.39 17.68 10.45
C ALA A 49 -9.40 18.03 11.57
N PHE A 50 -8.13 17.71 11.39
CA PHE A 50 -7.08 18.03 12.35
C PHE A 50 -6.85 19.54 12.49
N SER A 51 -6.85 20.28 11.38
CA SER A 51 -6.77 21.75 11.39
C SER A 51 -7.92 22.38 12.18
N ALA A 52 -9.15 21.90 11.96
CA ALA A 52 -10.33 22.35 12.71
C ALA A 52 -10.23 21.98 14.21
N TRP A 53 -9.69 20.80 14.52
CA TRP A 53 -9.43 20.41 15.92
C TRP A 53 -8.41 21.33 16.60
N LEU A 54 -7.35 21.72 15.90
CA LEU A 54 -6.35 22.67 16.43
C LEU A 54 -6.99 24.03 16.78
N ASP A 55 -7.93 24.50 15.96
CA ASP A 55 -8.73 25.70 16.23
C ASP A 55 -9.62 25.53 17.46
N LEU A 56 -10.33 24.40 17.54
CA LEU A 56 -11.16 24.07 18.70
C LEU A 56 -10.35 24.02 19.99
N GLN A 57 -9.09 23.57 19.92
CA GLN A 57 -8.17 23.56 21.05
C GLN A 57 -7.57 24.93 21.37
N LEU A 58 -7.84 25.98 20.59
CA LEU A 58 -7.21 27.30 20.74
C LEU A 58 -5.68 27.19 20.62
N THR A 59 -5.21 26.39 19.66
CA THR A 59 -3.77 26.26 19.38
C THR A 59 -3.25 27.58 18.81
N GLY A 60 -2.08 28.04 19.27
CA GLY A 60 -1.50 29.29 18.79
C GLY A 60 -1.36 29.31 17.26
N PRO A 61 -1.75 30.39 16.54
CA PRO A 61 -1.80 30.39 15.08
C PRO A 61 -0.47 30.01 14.41
N SER A 62 0.66 30.48 14.95
CA SER A 62 1.99 30.13 14.46
C SER A 62 2.35 28.66 14.74
N ILE A 63 1.89 28.11 15.86
CA ILE A 63 2.09 26.68 16.23
C ILE A 63 1.27 25.81 15.28
N LYS A 64 -0.02 26.14 15.09
CA LYS A 64 -0.91 25.46 14.14
C LYS A 64 -0.28 25.39 12.75
N THR A 65 0.15 26.55 12.22
CA THR A 65 0.79 26.64 10.90
C THR A 65 2.02 25.74 10.80
N ALA A 66 2.88 25.79 11.83
CA ALA A 66 4.11 25.00 11.85
C ALA A 66 3.86 23.49 11.92
N ILE A 67 2.91 23.04 12.76
CA ILE A 67 2.52 21.63 12.88
C ILE A 67 1.90 21.12 11.57
N LEU A 68 1.01 21.89 10.93
CA LEU A 68 0.41 21.51 9.65
C LEU A 68 1.46 21.39 8.54
N GLN A 69 2.46 22.27 8.53
CA GLN A 69 3.58 22.18 7.59
C GLN A 69 4.44 20.94 7.83
N LEU A 70 4.72 20.58 9.09
CA LEU A 70 5.43 19.34 9.42
C LEU A 70 4.64 18.10 9.02
N LEU A 71 3.32 18.11 9.23
CA LEU A 71 2.42 17.05 8.81
C LEU A 71 2.41 16.90 7.28
N GLN A 72 2.44 17.99 6.52
CA GLN A 72 2.61 17.93 5.06
C GLN A 72 3.91 17.23 4.67
N GLY A 73 4.99 17.43 5.46
CA GLY A 73 6.27 16.73 5.33
C GLY A 73 6.22 15.22 5.57
N VAL A 74 5.13 14.68 6.13
CA VAL A 74 4.88 13.23 6.20
C VAL A 74 4.55 12.70 4.81
N HIS A 75 3.64 13.39 4.13
CA HIS A 75 3.06 12.98 2.85
C HIS A 75 4.00 13.24 1.68
N THR A 76 4.68 14.38 1.71
CA THR A 76 5.67 14.80 0.72
C THR A 76 6.96 15.11 1.46
N PRO A 77 7.92 14.17 1.50
CA PRO A 77 9.20 14.35 2.17
C PRO A 77 10.05 15.39 1.42
N THR A 78 9.72 16.66 1.60
CA THR A 78 10.45 17.81 1.06
C THR A 78 10.81 18.72 2.21
N LEU A 79 12.02 19.26 2.18
CA LEU A 79 12.46 20.27 3.14
C LEU A 79 11.64 21.53 2.89
N SER A 80 10.66 21.79 3.77
CA SER A 80 9.93 23.05 3.72
C SER A 80 10.85 24.19 4.14
N PRO A 81 10.89 25.31 3.40
CA PRO A 81 11.80 26.40 3.71
C PRO A 81 11.54 27.02 5.08
N LEU A 82 12.57 27.14 5.93
CA LEU A 82 12.43 27.76 7.27
C LEU A 82 11.92 29.21 7.23
N ARG A 83 12.04 29.89 6.09
CA ARG A 83 11.54 31.26 5.90
C ARG A 83 10.02 31.39 6.06
N THR A 84 9.26 30.31 5.85
CA THR A 84 7.80 30.31 6.01
C THR A 84 7.37 30.14 7.46
N ILE A 85 8.30 29.74 8.35
CA ILE A 85 8.04 29.50 9.77
C ILE A 85 8.38 30.74 10.58
N SER A 86 7.39 31.19 11.36
CA SER A 86 7.55 32.30 12.32
C SER A 86 8.76 32.09 13.22
N SER A 87 9.54 33.17 13.43
CA SER A 87 10.71 33.15 14.31
C SER A 87 10.38 32.66 15.72
N SER A 88 9.17 32.98 16.22
CA SER A 88 8.71 32.60 17.57
C SER A 88 8.58 31.10 17.80
N VAL A 89 8.32 30.32 16.75
CA VAL A 89 8.11 28.86 16.85
C VAL A 89 9.24 28.05 16.21
N ARG A 90 10.21 28.73 15.58
CA ARG A 90 11.31 28.09 14.85
C ARG A 90 12.13 27.11 15.70
N PRO A 91 12.48 27.40 16.97
CA PRO A 91 13.21 26.42 17.79
C PRO A 91 12.44 25.11 17.98
N ALA A 92 11.12 25.19 18.21
CA ALA A 92 10.27 24.00 18.37
C ALA A 92 10.09 23.24 17.05
N TYR A 93 9.93 23.97 15.94
CA TYR A 93 9.90 23.38 14.61
C TYR A 93 11.18 22.60 14.30
N LEU A 94 12.35 23.19 14.55
CA LEU A 94 13.65 22.53 14.35
C LEU A 94 13.81 21.29 15.25
N ALA A 95 13.45 21.39 16.53
CA ALA A 95 13.46 20.24 17.43
C ALA A 95 12.55 19.11 16.93
N GLN A 96 11.38 19.44 16.38
CA GLN A 96 10.50 18.45 15.77
C GLN A 96 11.06 17.86 14.48
N GLN A 97 11.80 18.63 13.69
CA GLN A 97 12.47 18.10 12.49
C GLN A 97 13.55 17.05 12.83
N VAL A 98 14.23 17.17 13.97
CA VAL A 98 15.16 16.14 14.47
C VAL A 98 14.43 14.83 14.78
N ILE A 99 13.22 14.91 15.35
CA ILE A 99 12.35 13.74 15.57
C ILE A 99 11.86 13.16 14.22
N GLY A 100 11.64 14.03 13.24
CA GLY A 100 11.19 13.69 11.90
C GLY A 100 9.68 13.75 11.74
N SER A 101 9.23 13.92 10.49
CA SER A 101 7.80 14.02 10.15
C SER A 101 7.07 12.72 10.48
N GLN A 102 7.68 11.56 10.21
CA GLN A 102 7.10 10.27 10.57
C GLN A 102 6.91 10.14 12.09
N GLY A 103 7.91 10.53 12.89
CA GLY A 103 7.80 10.53 14.35
C GLY A 103 6.67 11.43 14.84
N LEU A 104 6.45 12.59 14.19
CA LEU A 104 5.29 13.44 14.47
C LEU A 104 3.97 12.71 14.22
N LEU A 105 3.79 12.05 13.07
CA LEU A 105 2.57 11.28 12.78
C LEU A 105 2.34 10.17 13.83
N GLU A 106 3.42 9.56 14.31
CA GLU A 106 3.39 8.55 15.38
C GLU A 106 3.17 9.15 16.79
N GLY A 107 2.86 10.45 16.87
CA GLY A 107 2.52 11.14 18.11
C GLY A 107 3.73 11.63 18.91
N ARG A 108 4.96 11.52 18.38
CA ARG A 108 6.17 12.02 19.05
C ARG A 108 6.30 13.52 18.82
N ILE A 109 5.83 14.29 19.80
CA ILE A 109 5.89 15.75 19.80
C ILE A 109 7.12 16.24 20.57
N ALA A 110 7.81 17.23 20.03
CA ALA A 110 8.92 17.89 20.73
C ALA A 110 8.39 18.64 21.97
N SER A 111 9.07 18.47 23.11
CA SER A 111 8.68 19.13 24.36
C SER A 111 8.71 20.67 24.27
N SER A 112 9.48 21.22 23.34
CA SER A 112 9.58 22.66 23.04
C SER A 112 8.28 23.29 22.52
N TRP A 113 7.29 22.50 22.09
CA TRP A 113 5.97 23.02 21.73
C TRP A 113 5.16 23.50 22.94
N LEU A 114 5.32 22.84 24.10
CA LEU A 114 4.53 23.10 25.30
C LEU A 114 4.69 24.54 25.82
N PRO A 115 5.91 25.06 26.08
CA PRO A 115 6.04 26.43 26.59
C PRO A 115 5.47 27.48 25.63
N LEU A 116 5.55 27.25 24.31
CA LEU A 116 4.98 28.15 23.30
C LEU A 116 3.44 28.16 23.36
N GLN A 117 2.82 26.99 23.52
CA GLN A 117 1.37 26.90 23.65
C GLN A 117 0.89 27.44 24.99
N GLN A 118 1.63 27.20 26.09
CA GLN A 118 1.32 27.78 27.40
C GLN A 118 1.35 29.31 27.32
N GLN A 119 2.39 29.89 26.72
CA GLN A 119 2.48 31.34 26.51
C GLN A 119 1.30 31.87 25.69
N HIS A 120 0.80 31.12 24.71
CA HIS A 120 -0.39 31.51 23.96
C HIS A 120 -1.64 31.48 24.84
N TYR A 121 -1.87 30.40 25.60
CA TYR A 121 -2.98 30.30 26.55
C TYR A 121 -2.97 31.43 27.58
N ASP A 122 -1.81 31.77 28.15
CA ASP A 122 -1.69 32.87 29.11
C ASP A 122 -2.11 34.21 28.47
N LYS A 123 -1.67 34.48 27.24
CA LYS A 123 -2.04 35.69 26.49
C LYS A 123 -3.55 35.81 26.25
N ILE A 124 -4.22 34.70 25.95
CA ILE A 124 -5.67 34.67 25.72
C ILE A 124 -6.47 34.39 27.00
N ARG A 125 -5.80 34.33 28.18
CA ARG A 125 -6.38 34.00 29.49
C ARG A 125 -7.14 32.67 29.50
N CYS A 126 -6.67 31.68 28.74
CA CYS A 126 -7.25 30.34 28.70
C CYS A 126 -6.66 29.47 29.82
N GLN A 127 -7.51 28.82 30.61
CA GLN A 127 -7.08 27.93 31.70
C GLN A 127 -6.94 26.46 31.28
N ARG A 128 -6.86 26.18 29.96
CA ARG A 128 -6.67 24.81 29.48
C ARG A 128 -5.28 24.30 29.81
N SER A 129 -5.21 23.03 30.20
CA SER A 129 -3.94 22.37 30.49
C SER A 129 -3.12 22.14 29.20
N VAL A 130 -1.89 22.66 29.17
CA VAL A 130 -0.97 22.42 28.06
C VAL A 130 -0.49 20.97 27.98
N SER A 131 -0.39 20.27 29.12
CA SER A 131 -0.03 18.85 29.14
C SER A 131 -1.14 17.99 28.56
N LEU A 132 -2.40 18.32 28.86
CA LEU A 132 -3.57 17.66 28.26
C LEU A 132 -3.67 17.97 26.76
N TRP A 133 -3.42 19.22 26.36
CA TRP A 133 -3.35 19.61 24.95
C TRP A 133 -2.30 18.78 24.20
N ALA A 134 -1.09 18.65 24.76
CA ALA A 134 0.01 17.88 24.18
C ALA A 134 -0.35 16.39 24.04
N SER A 135 -0.91 15.79 25.08
CA SER A 135 -1.37 14.39 25.04
C SER A 135 -2.43 14.16 23.95
N ARG A 136 -3.42 15.05 23.87
CA ARG A 136 -4.48 14.96 22.86
C ARG A 136 -3.96 15.24 21.45
N LEU A 137 -3.00 16.14 21.29
CA LEU A 137 -2.33 16.40 20.03
C LEU A 137 -1.66 15.13 19.49
N SER A 138 -0.90 14.43 20.33
CA SER A 138 -0.31 13.13 19.97
C SER A 138 -1.37 12.11 19.55
N GLN A 139 -2.48 12.01 20.28
CA GLN A 139 -3.58 11.11 19.92
C GLN A 139 -4.19 11.46 18.56
N GLN A 140 -4.43 12.74 18.28
CA GLN A 140 -4.97 13.18 16.98
C GLN A 140 -4.02 12.86 15.83
N LEU A 141 -2.70 13.02 16.01
CA LEU A 141 -1.70 12.66 15.00
C LEU A 141 -1.72 11.15 14.71
N ILE A 142 -1.78 10.33 15.76
CA ILE A 142 -1.90 8.87 15.63
C ILE A 142 -3.20 8.49 14.91
N LEU A 143 -4.32 9.17 15.22
CA LEU A 143 -5.61 8.95 14.55
C LEU A 143 -5.55 9.21 13.05
N ILE A 144 -4.78 10.20 12.59
CA ILE A 144 -4.55 10.42 11.15
C ILE A 144 -3.89 9.18 10.55
N GLY A 145 -2.85 8.64 11.19
CA GLY A 145 -2.20 7.40 10.75
C GLY A 145 -3.16 6.20 10.72
N PHE A 146 -4.03 6.09 11.73
CA PHE A 146 -5.07 5.06 11.81
C PHE A 146 -6.06 5.17 10.64
N TYR A 147 -6.65 6.33 10.38
CA TYR A 147 -7.63 6.51 9.30
C TYR A 147 -7.00 6.27 7.92
N MET A 148 -5.75 6.70 7.73
CA MET A 148 -4.98 6.39 6.52
C MET A 148 -4.79 4.88 6.32
N LEU A 149 -4.61 4.10 7.40
CA LEU A 149 -4.50 2.65 7.32
C LEU A 149 -5.87 1.98 7.12
N GLU A 150 -6.91 2.45 7.82
CA GLU A 150 -8.28 1.94 7.71
C GLU A 150 -8.81 2.10 6.29
N GLN A 151 -8.66 3.27 5.69
CA GLN A 151 -9.05 3.53 4.30
C GLN A 151 -8.24 2.67 3.32
N ARG A 152 -7.00 2.31 3.64
CA ARG A 152 -6.18 1.41 2.81
C ARG A 152 -6.73 -0.01 2.87
N ASN A 153 -7.10 -0.45 4.06
CA ASN A 153 -7.66 -1.77 4.29
C ASN A 153 -9.03 -1.91 3.63
N SER A 154 -9.88 -0.88 3.67
CA SER A 154 -11.16 -0.93 2.96
C SER A 154 -11.00 -1.13 1.46
N ILE A 155 -9.99 -0.50 0.83
CA ILE A 155 -9.66 -0.73 -0.59
C ILE A 155 -9.15 -2.15 -0.83
N GLN A 156 -8.34 -2.70 0.08
CA GLN A 156 -7.79 -4.05 -0.11
C GLN A 156 -8.88 -5.12 -0.22
N HIS A 157 -10.02 -4.89 0.43
CA HIS A 157 -11.16 -5.80 0.42
C HIS A 157 -12.18 -5.49 -0.69
N LEU A 158 -11.88 -4.55 -1.59
CA LEU A 158 -12.69 -4.32 -2.78
C LEU A 158 -12.34 -5.32 -3.89
N ASP A 159 -13.38 -5.75 -4.62
CA ASP A 159 -13.31 -6.67 -5.76
C ASP A 159 -12.63 -6.06 -7.02
N ASP A 160 -12.10 -4.84 -6.94
CA ASP A 160 -11.45 -4.13 -8.06
C ASP A 160 -10.22 -3.29 -7.63
N ASN A 161 -9.47 -3.79 -6.64
CA ASN A 161 -8.21 -3.15 -6.26
C ASN A 161 -7.10 -3.41 -7.31
N VAL A 162 -6.02 -2.60 -7.26
CA VAL A 162 -4.94 -2.65 -8.27
C VAL A 162 -4.28 -4.02 -8.34
N GLN A 163 -3.98 -4.64 -7.19
CA GLN A 163 -3.36 -5.97 -7.15
C GLN A 163 -4.26 -7.03 -7.79
N LEU A 164 -5.57 -6.95 -7.52
CA LEU A 164 -6.54 -7.87 -8.09
C LEU A 164 -6.65 -7.70 -9.61
N ARG A 165 -6.66 -6.45 -10.11
CA ARG A 165 -6.62 -6.14 -11.55
C ARG A 165 -5.37 -6.66 -12.24
N GLU A 166 -4.20 -6.45 -11.64
CA GLU A 166 -2.92 -6.96 -12.17
C GLU A 166 -2.92 -8.49 -12.23
N ARG A 167 -3.46 -9.14 -11.19
CA ARG A 167 -3.62 -10.60 -11.13
C ARG A 167 -4.58 -11.09 -12.22
N HIS A 168 -5.72 -10.42 -12.41
CA HIS A 168 -6.64 -10.69 -13.52
C HIS A 168 -5.96 -10.54 -14.89
N SER A 169 -5.17 -9.48 -15.11
CA SER A 169 -4.45 -9.26 -16.37
C SER A 169 -3.45 -10.39 -16.64
N THR A 170 -2.61 -10.70 -15.65
CA THR A 170 -1.60 -11.76 -15.75
C THR A 170 -2.22 -13.12 -16.09
N ILE A 171 -3.31 -13.46 -15.40
CA ILE A 171 -4.01 -14.73 -15.65
C ILE A 171 -4.71 -14.73 -17.02
N ASN A 172 -5.33 -13.62 -17.42
CA ASN A 172 -5.93 -13.50 -18.74
C ASN A 172 -4.88 -13.62 -19.86
N GLU A 173 -3.71 -12.99 -19.71
CA GLU A 173 -2.58 -13.11 -20.65
C GLU A 173 -2.07 -14.56 -20.74
N GLY A 174 -1.95 -15.25 -19.59
CA GLY A 174 -1.63 -16.67 -19.56
C GLY A 174 -2.66 -17.53 -20.31
N ILE A 175 -3.95 -17.23 -20.15
CA ILE A 175 -5.03 -17.87 -20.91
C ILE A 175 -4.87 -17.58 -22.40
N HIS A 176 -4.66 -16.33 -22.81
CA HIS A 176 -4.42 -15.97 -24.20
C HIS A 176 -3.29 -16.79 -24.82
N SER A 177 -2.15 -16.85 -24.13
CA SER A 177 -0.99 -17.64 -24.56
C SER A 177 -1.32 -19.12 -24.75
N GLN A 178 -2.09 -19.73 -23.84
CA GLN A 178 -2.51 -21.14 -23.99
C GLN A 178 -3.37 -21.37 -25.23
N PHE A 179 -4.26 -20.44 -25.58
CA PHE A 179 -5.04 -20.53 -26.81
C PHE A 179 -4.18 -20.29 -28.05
N ASP A 180 -3.21 -19.37 -27.99
CA ASP A 180 -2.33 -19.06 -29.12
C ASP A 180 -1.35 -20.22 -29.42
N MET A 181 -0.94 -20.98 -28.41
CA MET A 181 -0.13 -22.19 -28.60
C MET A 181 -0.89 -23.37 -29.22
N GLY A 182 -2.24 -23.34 -29.24
CA GLY A 182 -3.06 -24.38 -29.84
C GLY A 182 -3.06 -25.72 -29.05
N PRO A 183 -3.72 -26.76 -29.58
CA PRO A 183 -3.97 -28.02 -28.86
C PRO A 183 -2.95 -29.15 -29.11
N ASP A 184 -1.99 -28.98 -30.03
CA ASP A 184 -1.20 -30.08 -30.61
C ASP A 184 -0.30 -30.83 -29.61
N ASP A 185 0.11 -30.15 -28.54
CA ASP A 185 0.95 -30.61 -27.46
C ASP A 185 0.15 -30.88 -26.16
N LEU A 186 -1.16 -31.14 -26.30
CA LEU A 186 -2.06 -31.56 -25.23
C LEU A 186 -2.67 -32.94 -25.51
N PRO A 187 -2.94 -33.74 -24.45
CA PRO A 187 -3.73 -34.97 -24.56
C PRO A 187 -5.13 -34.68 -25.14
N LYS A 188 -5.65 -35.61 -25.96
CA LYS A 188 -6.94 -35.44 -26.65
C LYS A 188 -8.10 -35.18 -25.69
N GLU A 189 -8.02 -35.71 -24.49
CA GLU A 189 -9.01 -35.58 -23.41
C GLU A 189 -9.09 -34.14 -22.87
N ILE A 190 -7.99 -33.39 -22.94
CA ILE A 190 -7.86 -32.02 -22.41
C ILE A 190 -8.09 -30.95 -23.48
N GLN A 191 -7.88 -31.27 -24.77
CA GLN A 191 -8.10 -30.34 -25.89
C GLN A 191 -9.47 -29.62 -25.89
N PRO A 192 -10.60 -30.23 -25.46
CA PRO A 192 -11.88 -29.52 -25.36
C PRO A 192 -11.86 -28.30 -24.42
N MET A 193 -10.90 -28.21 -23.49
CA MET A 193 -10.72 -27.04 -22.63
C MET A 193 -10.34 -25.77 -23.42
N LEU A 194 -9.77 -25.92 -24.63
CA LEU A 194 -9.43 -24.84 -25.56
C LEU A 194 -10.56 -24.52 -26.56
N THR A 195 -11.81 -24.93 -26.29
CA THR A 195 -12.94 -24.67 -27.21
C THR A 195 -13.36 -23.21 -27.27
N SER A 196 -13.34 -22.48 -26.14
CA SER A 196 -13.84 -21.10 -26.10
C SER A 196 -13.07 -20.22 -25.14
N ARG A 197 -12.24 -19.34 -25.72
CA ARG A 197 -11.47 -18.33 -24.98
C ARG A 197 -12.38 -17.41 -24.18
N ARG A 198 -13.44 -16.91 -24.81
CA ARG A 198 -14.43 -16.02 -24.17
C ARG A 198 -15.03 -16.67 -22.91
N ARG A 199 -15.43 -17.94 -22.99
CA ARG A 199 -16.03 -18.66 -21.86
C ARG A 199 -15.07 -18.76 -20.68
N VAL A 200 -13.79 -19.02 -20.92
CA VAL A 200 -12.76 -19.08 -19.86
C VAL A 200 -12.52 -17.70 -19.26
N LEU A 201 -12.42 -16.65 -20.10
CA LEU A 201 -12.21 -15.28 -19.63
C LEU A 201 -13.40 -14.70 -18.83
N CYS A 202 -14.60 -15.25 -18.95
CA CYS A 202 -15.76 -14.86 -18.15
C CYS A 202 -15.86 -15.55 -16.77
N LYS A 203 -14.99 -16.51 -16.46
CA LYS A 203 -15.03 -17.20 -15.16
C LYS A 203 -14.53 -16.33 -14.00
N SER A 204 -14.75 -16.79 -12.76
CA SER A 204 -14.15 -16.16 -11.58
C SER A 204 -12.62 -16.23 -11.63
N LEU A 205 -11.91 -15.38 -10.87
CA LEU A 205 -10.45 -15.43 -10.84
C LEU A 205 -9.93 -16.81 -10.40
N VAL A 206 -10.55 -17.39 -9.37
CA VAL A 206 -10.17 -18.71 -8.85
C VAL A 206 -10.28 -19.77 -9.95
N ASP A 207 -11.41 -19.80 -10.66
CA ASP A 207 -11.62 -20.78 -11.73
C ASP A 207 -10.66 -20.57 -12.90
N LYS A 208 -10.29 -19.32 -13.22
CA LYS A 208 -9.29 -19.02 -14.26
C LYS A 208 -7.91 -19.53 -13.87
N GLU A 209 -7.54 -19.37 -12.61
CA GLU A 209 -6.26 -19.84 -12.08
C GLU A 209 -6.16 -21.36 -12.09
N GLU A 210 -7.21 -22.04 -11.63
CA GLU A 210 -7.29 -23.50 -11.67
C GLU A 210 -7.23 -24.01 -13.11
N TRP A 211 -7.99 -23.38 -14.02
CA TRP A 211 -7.97 -23.71 -15.44
C TRP A 211 -6.58 -23.54 -16.04
N LEU A 212 -5.91 -22.42 -15.77
CA LEU A 212 -4.58 -22.13 -16.32
C LEU A 212 -3.53 -23.09 -15.75
N LYS A 213 -3.61 -23.38 -14.45
CA LYS A 213 -2.69 -24.29 -13.76
C LYS A 213 -2.81 -25.70 -14.31
N LEU A 214 -4.03 -26.21 -14.46
CA LEU A 214 -4.29 -27.54 -15.03
C LEU A 214 -3.72 -27.64 -16.44
N LEU A 215 -4.07 -26.71 -17.32
CA LEU A 215 -3.64 -26.77 -18.72
C LEU A 215 -2.12 -26.67 -18.87
N CYS A 216 -1.48 -25.78 -18.09
CA CYS A 216 -0.02 -25.68 -18.07
C CYS A 216 0.65 -26.97 -17.57
N GLN A 217 0.04 -27.67 -16.62
CA GLN A 217 0.57 -28.92 -16.08
C GLN A 217 0.46 -30.05 -17.10
N GLU A 218 -0.73 -30.24 -17.67
CA GLU A 218 -1.00 -31.27 -18.68
C GLU A 218 -0.08 -31.13 -19.90
N ARG A 219 0.13 -29.90 -20.39
CA ARG A 219 1.05 -29.62 -21.50
C ARG A 219 2.49 -30.01 -21.16
N LYS A 220 2.97 -29.65 -19.96
CA LYS A 220 4.31 -29.99 -19.49
C LYS A 220 4.50 -31.51 -19.42
N ASP A 221 3.51 -32.22 -18.90
CA ASP A 221 3.59 -33.67 -18.70
C ASP A 221 3.47 -34.42 -20.02
N PHE A 222 2.60 -33.99 -20.94
CA PHE A 222 2.51 -34.55 -22.29
C PHE A 222 3.82 -34.38 -23.07
N CYS A 223 4.38 -33.17 -23.06
CA CYS A 223 5.67 -32.90 -23.68
C CYS A 223 6.81 -33.75 -23.08
N ARG A 224 6.81 -34.00 -21.77
CA ARG A 224 7.78 -34.90 -21.12
C ARG A 224 7.60 -36.35 -21.57
N SER A 225 6.36 -36.83 -21.61
CA SER A 225 6.01 -38.19 -22.05
C SER A 225 6.44 -38.42 -23.50
N MET A 226 6.12 -37.49 -24.41
CA MET A 226 6.51 -37.56 -25.82
C MET A 226 8.04 -37.58 -26.01
N LYS A 227 8.79 -36.79 -25.22
CA LYS A 227 10.26 -36.81 -25.23
C LYS A 227 10.83 -38.11 -24.68
N ALA A 228 10.22 -38.67 -23.64
CA ALA A 228 10.64 -39.96 -23.07
C ALA A 228 10.42 -41.10 -24.07
N GLN A 229 9.26 -41.13 -24.74
CA GLN A 229 8.93 -42.10 -25.79
C GLN A 229 9.91 -42.04 -26.97
N HIS A 230 10.23 -40.83 -27.45
CA HIS A 230 11.24 -40.65 -28.51
C HIS A 230 12.62 -41.15 -28.08
N ARG A 231 13.04 -40.91 -26.83
CA ARG A 231 14.31 -41.41 -26.31
C ARG A 231 14.34 -42.92 -26.21
N SER A 232 13.28 -43.56 -25.72
CA SER A 232 13.20 -45.02 -25.66
C SER A 232 13.23 -45.68 -27.05
N LEU A 233 12.58 -45.06 -28.05
CA LEU A 233 12.61 -45.54 -29.42
C LEU A 233 13.98 -45.32 -30.09
N GLY A 234 14.66 -44.21 -29.80
CA GLY A 234 16.02 -43.93 -30.31
C GLY A 234 17.09 -44.89 -29.77
N THR A 235 16.97 -45.37 -28.54
CA THR A 235 17.92 -46.33 -27.95
C THR A 235 17.77 -47.75 -28.53
N ILE A 236 16.60 -48.10 -29.08
CA ILE A 236 16.34 -49.42 -29.68
C ILE A 236 16.99 -49.55 -31.08
N PHE A 237 17.37 -48.44 -31.72
CA PHE A 237 17.96 -48.41 -33.06
C PHE A 237 19.45 -48.02 -33.12
N SER A 238 20.20 -48.15 -32.02
CA SER A 238 21.67 -48.11 -32.10
C SER A 238 22.19 -49.47 -32.58
N PRO A 239 22.78 -49.59 -33.78
CA PRO A 239 23.43 -50.83 -34.19
C PRO A 239 24.67 -51.02 -33.30
N GLY A 240 24.70 -52.13 -32.56
CA GLY A 240 25.89 -52.57 -31.83
C GLY A 240 27.06 -52.82 -32.79
N PRO A 241 28.31 -52.56 -32.37
CA PRO A 241 29.52 -52.74 -33.18
C PRO A 241 29.75 -54.18 -33.60
#